data_AF-A0A2D6X045-F1
#
_entry.id   AF-A0A2D6X045-F1
#
_cell.length_a   1.000
_cell.length_b   1.000
_cell.length_c   1.000
_cell.angle_alpha   90.00
_cell.angle_beta   90.00
_cell.angle_gamma   90.00
#
_symmetry.space_group_name_H-M   'P 1'
#
loop_
_entity.id
_entity.type
_entity.pdbx_description
1 polymer ?
#
loop_
_entity_poly.entity_id
_entity_poly.type
_entity_poly.pdbx_seq_one_letter_code
_entity_poly.pdbx_strand_id
1 'polypeptide(L)'
;MALEDVKQEAELYIASLQDAIVPLQATYIGSNGQYWQGIETPRPVPSDGDDGIPDPHIARDSLPTWDDFGLTLPATAPFAISVNEQSYPGTYRAYDLLASFDWGPGTWTGRVTYSDGAWGDLGWAYHQWPPA
;
A
#
# COMPACT_ATOMS: atom_id res chain seq x y z
N MET A 1 21.25 -2.05 1.29
CA MET A 1 20.56 -0.92 0.62
C MET A 1 20.56 0.29 1.56
N ALA A 2 20.49 1.53 1.09
CA ALA A 2 20.31 2.70 1.97
C ALA A 2 18.82 3.04 2.18
N LEU A 3 18.48 3.72 3.28
CA LEU A 3 17.09 4.12 3.60
C LEU A 3 16.41 4.84 2.43
N GLU A 4 17.11 5.78 1.82
CA GLU A 4 16.58 6.58 0.73
C GLU A 4 16.41 5.77 -0.56
N ASP A 5 17.20 4.71 -0.77
CA ASP A 5 17.02 3.80 -1.91
C ASP A 5 15.70 3.00 -1.75
N VAL A 6 15.42 2.48 -0.54
CA VAL A 6 14.17 1.77 -0.23
C VAL A 6 12.96 2.67 -0.44
N LYS A 7 13.03 3.93 0.04
CA LYS A 7 11.97 4.92 -0.18
C LYS A 7 11.76 5.20 -1.66
N GLN A 8 12.84 5.41 -2.42
CA GLN A 8 12.75 5.69 -3.84
C GLN A 8 12.13 4.51 -4.62
N GLU A 9 12.51 3.28 -4.29
CA GLU A 9 11.91 2.08 -4.91
C GLU A 9 10.42 1.97 -4.59
N ALA A 10 10.03 2.23 -3.33
CA ALA A 10 8.63 2.26 -2.91
C ALA A 10 7.83 3.37 -3.60
N GLU A 11 8.40 4.56 -3.78
CA GLU A 11 7.77 5.67 -4.50
C GLU A 11 7.52 5.34 -5.96
N LEU A 12 8.50 4.72 -6.64
CA LEU A 12 8.36 4.28 -8.03
C LEU A 12 7.27 3.21 -8.18
N TYR A 13 7.19 2.27 -7.23
CA TYR A 13 6.16 1.25 -7.24
C TYR A 13 4.76 1.82 -6.92
N ILE A 14 4.64 2.73 -5.94
CA ILE A 14 3.38 3.43 -5.69
C ILE A 14 2.93 4.19 -6.94
N ALA A 15 3.84 4.92 -7.60
CA ALA A 15 3.52 5.66 -8.82
C ALA A 15 3.03 4.74 -9.95
N SER A 16 3.60 3.55 -10.11
CA SER A 16 3.14 2.58 -11.12
C SER A 16 1.76 2.01 -10.77
N LEU A 17 1.46 1.82 -9.48
CA LEU A 17 0.15 1.36 -9.01
C LEU A 17 -0.96 2.41 -9.15
N GLN A 18 -0.62 3.69 -9.03
CA GLN A 18 -1.61 4.78 -9.07
C GLN A 18 -2.48 4.75 -10.33
N ASP A 19 -1.89 4.48 -11.49
CA ASP A 19 -2.63 4.39 -12.76
C ASP A 19 -3.45 3.09 -12.86
N ALA A 20 -2.90 1.99 -12.34
CA ALA A 20 -3.53 0.69 -12.45
C ALA A 20 -4.73 0.52 -11.50
N ILE A 21 -4.69 1.16 -10.32
CA ILE A 21 -5.68 0.93 -9.27
C ILE A 21 -6.93 1.81 -9.38
N VAL A 22 -6.84 2.98 -10.00
CA VAL A 22 -8.01 3.87 -10.22
C VAL A 22 -9.16 3.16 -10.95
N PRO A 23 -8.95 2.51 -12.12
CA PRO A 23 -10.04 1.84 -12.83
C PRO A 23 -10.60 0.63 -12.04
N LEU A 24 -9.75 -0.06 -11.28
CA LEU A 24 -10.15 -1.14 -10.37
C LEU A 24 -11.10 -0.61 -9.31
N GLN A 25 -10.71 0.46 -8.61
CA GLN A 25 -11.50 1.06 -7.55
C GLN A 25 -12.84 1.59 -8.07
N ALA A 26 -12.86 2.22 -9.26
CA ALA A 26 -14.08 2.68 -9.92
C ALA A 26 -15.04 1.52 -10.26
N THR A 27 -14.51 0.37 -10.70
CA THR A 27 -15.30 -0.82 -10.99
C THR A 27 -15.85 -1.45 -9.70
N TYR A 28 -14.99 -1.57 -8.68
CA TYR A 28 -15.33 -2.21 -7.42
C TYR A 28 -16.36 -1.43 -6.63
N ILE A 29 -16.20 -0.10 -6.52
CA ILE A 29 -17.16 0.77 -5.83
C ILE A 29 -18.52 0.77 -6.52
N GLY A 30 -18.56 0.70 -7.85
CA GLY A 30 -19.81 0.60 -8.62
C GLY A 30 -20.60 -0.67 -8.35
N SER A 31 -19.90 -1.78 -8.04
CA SER A 31 -20.52 -3.10 -7.84
C SER A 31 -20.79 -3.42 -6.37
N ASN A 32 -19.96 -2.92 -5.46
CA ASN A 32 -19.98 -3.31 -4.04
C ASN A 32 -20.36 -2.16 -3.10
N GLY A 33 -20.42 -0.92 -3.60
CA GLY A 33 -20.76 0.24 -2.79
C GLY A 33 -19.69 0.63 -1.76
N GLN A 34 -18.46 0.14 -1.89
CA GLN A 34 -17.28 0.47 -1.07
C GLN A 34 -16.00 0.28 -1.89
N TYR A 35 -14.89 0.90 -1.49
CA TYR A 35 -13.60 0.66 -2.14
C TYR A 35 -13.05 -0.73 -1.82
N TRP A 36 -12.31 -1.29 -2.76
CA TRP A 36 -11.55 -2.52 -2.52
C TRP A 36 -10.42 -2.24 -1.53
N GLN A 37 -10.19 -3.18 -0.63
CA GLN A 37 -9.14 -3.12 0.39
C GLN A 37 -8.33 -4.41 0.30
N GLY A 38 -7.02 -4.29 0.18
CA GLY A 38 -6.10 -5.40 0.08
C GLY A 38 -4.74 -5.03 0.63
N ILE A 39 -4.00 -6.01 1.12
CA ILE A 39 -2.67 -5.81 1.67
C ILE A 39 -1.73 -6.78 0.96
N GLU A 40 -0.86 -6.25 0.12
CA GLU A 40 0.25 -7.00 -0.46
C GLU A 40 1.42 -6.94 0.52
N THR A 41 1.45 -7.85 1.49
CA THR A 41 2.51 -7.88 2.51
C THR A 41 3.24 -9.23 2.50
N PRO A 42 4.57 -9.22 2.62
CA PRO A 42 5.25 -10.12 3.53
C PRO A 42 4.79 -9.81 4.95
N ARG A 43 4.23 -10.78 5.67
CA ARG A 43 4.26 -10.76 7.13
C ARG A 43 5.37 -11.70 7.59
N PRO A 44 6.37 -11.21 8.35
CA PRO A 44 6.51 -9.86 8.91
C PRO A 44 6.95 -8.78 7.88
N VAL A 45 6.73 -7.51 8.23
CA VAL A 45 7.25 -6.34 7.48
C VAL A 45 8.77 -6.51 7.30
N PRO A 46 9.35 -6.20 6.12
CA PRO A 46 10.78 -6.36 5.91
C PRO A 46 11.61 -5.47 6.83
N SER A 47 12.69 -6.00 7.41
CA SER A 47 13.70 -5.30 8.21
C SER A 47 14.77 -4.62 7.35
N ASP A 48 15.62 -3.79 7.95
CA ASP A 48 16.65 -2.95 7.30
C ASP A 48 17.33 -3.57 6.06
N GLY A 49 16.76 -3.28 4.88
CA GLY A 49 17.32 -3.71 3.59
C GLY A 49 17.18 -5.20 3.28
N ASP A 50 16.33 -5.91 4.01
CA ASP A 50 15.94 -7.30 3.71
C ASP A 50 14.84 -7.32 2.64
N ASP A 51 14.96 -8.25 1.69
CA ASP A 51 13.90 -8.51 0.72
C ASP A 51 12.69 -9.10 1.43
N GLY A 52 11.50 -8.56 1.18
CA GLY A 52 10.25 -9.16 1.59
C GLY A 52 9.80 -10.23 0.59
N ILE A 53 9.08 -11.26 1.06
CA ILE A 53 8.29 -12.14 0.17
C ILE A 53 6.84 -11.64 0.19
N PRO A 54 6.37 -10.89 -0.82
CA PRO A 54 4.98 -10.47 -0.90
C PRO A 54 4.07 -11.68 -1.03
N ASP A 55 2.97 -11.71 -0.26
CA ASP A 55 1.88 -12.64 -0.53
C ASP A 55 0.77 -11.90 -1.31
N PRO A 56 0.66 -12.13 -2.63
CA PRO A 56 -0.33 -11.45 -3.46
C PRO A 56 -1.76 -11.92 -3.17
N HIS A 57 -1.94 -12.99 -2.39
CA HIS A 57 -3.23 -13.59 -2.07
C HIS A 57 -3.88 -13.00 -0.80
N ILE A 58 -3.22 -12.09 -0.08
CA ILE A 58 -3.77 -11.48 1.13
C ILE A 58 -4.71 -10.32 0.77
N ALA A 59 -5.99 -10.64 0.61
CA ALA A 59 -7.09 -9.68 0.71
C ALA A 59 -7.91 -9.95 1.98
N ARG A 60 -8.83 -9.05 2.39
CA ARG A 60 -9.79 -9.44 3.45
C ARG A 60 -10.60 -10.64 2.94
N ASP A 61 -11.01 -11.54 3.85
CA ASP A 61 -11.78 -12.74 3.51
C ASP A 61 -12.92 -12.42 2.51
N SER A 62 -13.01 -13.22 1.45
CA SER A 62 -13.99 -13.10 0.36
C SER A 62 -13.82 -11.89 -0.58
N LEU A 63 -12.69 -11.19 -0.55
CA LEU A 63 -12.34 -10.17 -1.54
C LEU A 63 -11.40 -10.74 -2.62
N PRO A 64 -11.43 -10.21 -3.86
CA PRO A 64 -10.43 -10.55 -4.88
C PRO A 64 -9.02 -10.16 -4.42
N THR A 65 -8.02 -10.93 -4.86
CA THR A 65 -6.61 -10.74 -4.51
C THR A 65 -5.93 -9.76 -5.47
N TRP A 66 -4.69 -9.34 -5.20
CA TRP A 66 -3.91 -8.50 -6.13
C TRP A 66 -3.71 -9.20 -7.49
N ASP A 67 -3.47 -10.52 -7.46
CA ASP A 67 -3.39 -11.39 -8.64
C ASP A 67 -4.66 -11.38 -9.51
N ASP A 68 -5.85 -11.31 -8.90
CA ASP A 68 -7.12 -11.25 -9.65
C ASP A 68 -7.21 -9.99 -10.53
N PHE A 69 -6.40 -8.98 -10.22
CA PHE A 69 -6.28 -7.72 -10.98
C PHE A 69 -5.04 -7.67 -11.87
N GLY A 70 -4.23 -8.73 -11.91
CA GLY A 70 -2.96 -8.76 -12.64
C GLY A 70 -1.91 -7.81 -12.05
N LEU A 71 -2.06 -7.43 -10.77
CA LEU A 71 -1.12 -6.60 -10.03
C LEU A 71 -0.27 -7.50 -9.15
N THR A 72 1.05 -7.36 -9.22
CA THR A 72 1.99 -8.17 -8.44
C THR A 72 3.16 -7.31 -7.97
N LEU A 73 3.42 -7.30 -6.67
CA LEU A 73 4.62 -6.75 -6.08
C LEU A 73 5.79 -7.68 -6.43
N PRO A 74 6.94 -7.14 -6.88
CA PRO A 74 8.12 -7.93 -7.11
C PRO A 74 8.49 -8.71 -5.86
N ALA A 75 8.82 -10.00 -6.01
CA ALA A 75 9.19 -10.88 -4.90
C ALA A 75 10.46 -10.47 -4.14
N THR A 76 11.14 -9.40 -4.61
CA THR A 76 12.35 -8.82 -4.02
C THR A 76 12.11 -7.41 -3.49
N ALA A 77 10.86 -6.94 -3.41
CA ALA A 77 10.58 -5.60 -2.94
C ALA A 77 10.95 -5.47 -1.45
N PRO A 78 11.77 -4.47 -1.05
CA PRO A 78 12.18 -4.25 0.34
C PRO A 78 11.12 -3.51 1.16
N PHE A 79 9.85 -3.59 0.77
CA PHE A 79 8.72 -2.93 1.40
C PHE A 79 7.44 -3.72 1.15
N ALA A 80 6.46 -3.50 2.01
CA ALA A 80 5.09 -3.96 1.86
C ALA A 80 4.21 -2.89 1.22
N ILE A 81 3.12 -3.29 0.55
CA ILE A 81 2.13 -2.38 -0.04
C ILE A 81 0.72 -2.68 0.47
N SER A 82 -0.08 -1.64 0.70
CA SER A 82 -1.48 -1.82 1.07
C SER A 82 -2.39 -0.77 0.47
N VAL A 83 -3.65 -1.14 0.30
CA VAL A 83 -4.74 -0.28 -0.15
C VAL A 83 -5.78 -0.25 0.94
N ASN A 84 -6.02 0.93 1.51
CA ASN A 84 -6.94 1.09 2.62
C ASN A 84 -8.00 2.15 2.30
N GLU A 85 -9.27 1.81 2.51
CA GLU A 85 -10.37 2.76 2.37
C GLU A 85 -10.36 3.77 3.52
N GLN A 86 -10.56 5.04 3.17
CA GLN A 86 -10.84 6.12 4.09
C GLN A 86 -12.31 6.50 3.95
N SER A 87 -13.13 6.09 4.93
CA SER A 87 -14.54 6.44 4.98
C SER A 87 -14.82 7.42 6.12
N TYR A 88 -15.32 8.62 5.81
CA TYR A 88 -15.79 9.57 6.82
C TYR A 88 -17.33 9.66 6.80
N PRO A 89 -17.99 9.87 7.96
CA PRO A 89 -19.44 10.07 7.99
C PRO A 89 -19.83 11.29 7.15
N GLY A 90 -20.55 11.09 6.04
CA GLY A 90 -21.19 12.19 5.31
C GLY A 90 -21.24 12.05 3.80
N THR A 91 -20.16 11.65 3.13
CA THR A 91 -20.07 11.45 1.65
C THR A 91 -18.63 11.26 1.16
N TYR A 92 -17.64 11.68 1.95
CA TYR A 92 -16.24 11.57 1.54
C TYR A 92 -15.76 10.12 1.55
N ARG A 93 -15.36 9.66 0.37
CA ARG A 93 -14.72 8.38 0.16
C ARG A 93 -13.38 8.64 -0.52
N ALA A 94 -12.34 8.14 0.11
CA ALA A 94 -11.00 8.12 -0.43
C ALA A 94 -10.39 6.75 -0.18
N TYR A 95 -9.24 6.49 -0.78
CA TYR A 95 -8.42 5.35 -0.42
C TYR A 95 -6.95 5.74 -0.45
N ASP A 96 -6.17 5.10 0.41
CA ASP A 96 -4.74 5.27 0.52
C ASP A 96 -4.03 4.11 -0.18
N LEU A 97 -2.96 4.43 -0.91
CA LEU A 97 -1.85 3.50 -1.14
C LEU A 97 -0.80 3.75 -0.07
N LEU A 98 -0.37 2.69 0.61
CA LEU A 98 0.72 2.77 1.58
C LEU A 98 1.84 1.81 1.24
N ALA A 99 3.07 2.29 1.37
CA ALA A 99 4.27 1.47 1.47
C ALA A 99 4.76 1.43 2.92
N SER A 100 5.25 0.29 3.41
CA SER A 100 5.83 0.19 4.75
C SER A 100 7.01 -0.76 4.82
N PHE A 101 8.04 -0.39 5.58
CA PHE A 101 9.21 -1.21 5.89
C PHE A 101 9.78 -0.83 7.25
N ASP A 102 10.44 -1.77 7.91
CA ASP A 102 11.10 -1.53 9.18
C ASP A 102 12.52 -1.00 8.91
N TRP A 103 12.92 0.01 9.68
CA TRP A 103 14.25 0.61 9.59
C TRP A 103 14.72 1.09 10.96
N GLY A 104 15.82 0.51 11.45
CA GLY A 104 16.31 0.76 12.79
C GLY A 104 15.26 0.38 13.85
N PRO A 105 15.02 1.22 14.88
CA PRO A 105 14.09 0.91 15.96
C PRO A 105 12.64 1.33 15.65
N GLY A 106 12.22 1.23 14.40
CA GLY A 106 10.89 1.70 14.01
C GLY A 106 10.52 1.33 12.58
N THR A 107 9.36 1.83 12.17
CA THR A 107 8.75 1.55 10.86
C THR A 107 8.59 2.86 10.09
N TRP A 108 8.98 2.85 8.81
CA TRP A 108 8.62 3.92 7.87
C TRP A 108 7.33 3.57 7.14
N THR A 109 6.51 4.58 6.89
CA THR A 109 5.29 4.45 6.09
C THR A 109 5.19 5.60 5.10
N GLY A 110 5.17 5.26 3.82
CA GLY A 110 4.88 6.18 2.72
C GLY A 110 3.41 6.09 2.40
N ARG A 111 2.71 7.22 2.28
CA ARG A 111 1.27 7.25 2.00
C ARG A 111 0.98 8.23 0.89
N VAL A 112 0.09 7.82 -0.02
CA VAL A 112 -0.58 8.73 -0.95
C VAL A 112 -2.07 8.43 -0.98
N THR A 113 -2.90 9.47 -0.97
CA THR A 113 -4.36 9.35 -0.93
C THR A 113 -4.95 9.70 -2.28
N TYR A 114 -5.89 8.89 -2.77
CA TYR A 114 -6.76 9.25 -3.88
C TYR A 114 -8.10 9.78 -3.34
N SER A 115 -8.43 11.01 -3.70
CA SER A 115 -9.70 11.64 -3.32
C SER A 115 -10.11 12.68 -4.36
N ASP A 116 -11.42 12.87 -4.53
CA ASP A 116 -11.98 13.89 -5.44
C ASP A 116 -11.42 13.82 -6.88
N GLY A 117 -11.12 12.60 -7.35
CA GLY A 117 -10.65 12.36 -8.71
C GLY A 117 -9.14 12.54 -8.93
N ALA A 118 -8.37 12.81 -7.88
CA ALA A 118 -6.94 13.07 -7.97
C ALA A 118 -6.13 12.38 -6.86
N TRP A 119 -4.86 12.14 -7.17
CA TRP A 119 -3.86 11.74 -6.18
C TRP A 119 -3.31 12.97 -5.46
N GLY A 120 -3.15 12.87 -4.14
CA GLY A 120 -2.38 13.83 -3.35
C GLY A 120 -0.87 13.61 -3.47
N ASP A 121 -0.11 14.36 -2.66
CA ASP A 121 1.33 14.18 -2.55
C ASP A 121 1.67 12.94 -1.71
N LEU A 122 2.73 12.24 -2.09
CA LEU A 122 3.27 11.14 -1.28
C LEU A 122 4.03 11.70 -0.08
N GLY A 123 3.64 11.27 1.12
CA GLY A 123 4.27 11.66 2.38
C GLY A 123 4.84 10.47 3.13
N TRP A 124 6.07 10.62 3.65
CA TRP A 124 6.71 9.64 4.53
C TRP A 124 6.56 10.02 6.00
N ALA A 125 6.24 9.03 6.83
CA ALA A 125 6.22 9.14 8.28
C ALA A 125 7.07 8.04 8.91
N TYR A 126 7.72 8.35 10.03
CA TYR A 126 8.46 7.39 10.84
C TYR A 126 7.74 7.16 12.17
N HIS A 127 7.54 5.90 12.53
CA HIS A 127 7.00 5.48 13.81
C HIS A 127 8.05 4.71 14.59
N GLN A 128 8.57 5.32 15.66
CA GLN A 128 9.49 4.65 16.56
C GLN A 128 8.75 3.66 17.45
N TRP A 129 9.27 2.44 17.56
CA TRP A 129 8.70 1.44 18.47
C TRP A 129 8.93 1.84 19.92
N PRO A 130 8.00 1.49 20.83
CA PRO A 130 8.24 1.65 22.25
C PRO A 130 9.50 0.86 22.66
N PRO A 131 10.31 1.39 23.60
CA PRO A 131 11.43 0.63 24.14
C PRO A 131 10.92 -0.67 24.76
N ALA A 132 11.64 -1.77 24.48
CA ALA A 132 11.34 -3.10 24.99
C ALA A 132 11.44 -3.20 26.52
#